data_AF-A0A669QG88-F1
#
_entry.id   AF-A0A669QG88-F1
#
_cell.length_a   1.000
_cell.length_b   1.000
_cell.length_c   1.000
_cell.angle_alpha   90.00
_cell.angle_beta   90.00
_cell.angle_gamma   90.00
#
_symmetry.space_group_name_H-M   'P 1'
#
loop_
_entity.id
_entity.type
_entity.pdbx_description
1 polymer ?
#
loop_
_entity_poly.entity_id
_entity_poly.type
_entity_poly.pdbx_seq_one_letter_code
_entity_poly.pdbx_strand_id
1 'polypeptide(L)'
;LPYLALFPGGKREAADGGAEGTALREAREELGLNLREESVWGRLRGLPERHGMLVVPVVANLGPLEDLTLSPNPDEVAEVFTLPLEHLLQEENQGYTHFRTAGRYGYTLPVFLNGPHRIWGLTAIITELTLELLAPDLYCRKTHVPGRGITAPQKRA
;
A
#
# COMPACT_ATOMS: atom_id res chain seq x y z
N LEU A 1 -4.53 -9.68 -19.80
CA LEU A 1 -4.33 -10.12 -18.40
C LEU A 1 -4.77 -8.96 -17.51
N PRO A 2 -5.51 -9.15 -16.41
CA PRO A 2 -5.79 -8.02 -15.54
C PRO A 2 -4.46 -7.56 -14.93
N TYR A 3 -4.09 -6.30 -15.16
CA TYR A 3 -2.91 -5.70 -14.55
C TYR A 3 -3.05 -5.74 -13.02
N LEU A 4 -1.99 -6.12 -12.33
CA LEU A 4 -1.93 -6.09 -10.87
C LEU A 4 -1.40 -4.71 -10.46
N ALA A 5 -2.18 -3.96 -9.68
CA ALA A 5 -1.73 -2.71 -9.11
C ALA A 5 -0.78 -2.99 -7.93
N LEU A 6 0.47 -2.52 -8.06
CA LEU A 6 1.53 -2.63 -7.05
C LEU A 6 2.13 -1.25 -6.79
N PHE A 7 2.69 -1.04 -5.60
CA PHE A 7 3.59 0.07 -5.35
C PHE A 7 4.99 -0.28 -5.88
N PRO A 8 5.83 0.71 -6.23
CA PRO A 8 7.22 0.47 -6.59
C PRO A 8 7.96 -0.26 -5.48
N GLY A 9 8.79 -1.23 -5.84
CA GLY A 9 9.55 -1.99 -4.88
C GLY A 9 10.01 -3.34 -5.38
N GLY A 10 11.06 -3.83 -4.75
CA GLY A 10 11.66 -5.11 -5.11
C GLY A 10 12.50 -5.67 -3.98
N LYS A 11 13.48 -6.50 -4.36
CA LYS A 11 14.30 -7.21 -3.38
C LYS A 11 15.40 -6.31 -2.87
N ARG A 12 15.61 -6.34 -1.56
CA ARG A 12 16.75 -5.66 -0.95
C ARG A 12 18.08 -6.18 -1.49
N GLU A 13 18.95 -5.25 -1.86
CA GLU A 13 20.35 -5.48 -2.16
C GLU A 13 21.26 -5.14 -0.97
N ALA A 14 22.50 -5.63 -1.01
CA ALA A 14 23.47 -5.38 0.06
C ALA A 14 23.81 -3.89 0.20
N ALA A 15 23.79 -3.13 -0.90
CA ALA A 15 24.14 -1.72 -0.95
C ALA A 15 23.01 -0.79 -0.46
N ASP A 16 21.77 -1.28 -0.33
CA ASP A 16 20.58 -0.44 -0.10
C ASP A 16 20.54 0.19 1.30
N GLY A 17 21.37 -0.22 2.25
CA GLY A 17 21.41 0.37 3.60
C GLY A 17 20.14 0.17 4.46
N GLY A 18 19.09 -0.47 3.94
CA GLY A 18 17.83 -0.65 4.66
C GLY A 18 16.64 -0.84 3.72
N ALA A 19 15.42 -0.88 4.28
CA ALA A 19 14.21 -0.96 3.46
C ALA A 19 13.92 0.36 2.74
N GLU A 20 14.29 1.47 3.38
CA GLU A 20 14.17 2.83 2.89
C GLU A 20 15.00 3.03 1.63
N GLY A 21 16.30 2.65 1.66
CA GLY A 21 17.15 2.75 0.47
C GLY A 21 16.75 1.78 -0.64
N THR A 22 16.24 0.58 -0.31
CA THR A 22 15.63 -0.32 -1.31
C THR A 22 14.46 0.37 -1.99
N ALA A 23 13.51 0.94 -1.25
CA ALA A 23 12.35 1.62 -1.83
C ALA A 23 12.74 2.82 -2.71
N LEU A 24 13.76 3.60 -2.31
CA LEU A 24 14.27 4.71 -3.10
C LEU A 24 14.94 4.24 -4.40
N ARG A 25 15.74 3.16 -4.35
CA ARG A 25 16.37 2.56 -5.54
C ARG A 25 15.31 2.05 -6.52
N GLU A 26 14.36 1.26 -6.04
CA GLU A 26 13.31 0.67 -6.86
C GLU A 26 12.39 1.74 -7.46
N ALA A 27 12.03 2.79 -6.69
CA ALA A 27 11.28 3.92 -7.24
C ALA A 27 12.02 4.65 -8.36
N ARG A 28 13.36 4.72 -8.28
CA ARG A 28 14.19 5.27 -9.36
C ARG A 28 14.22 4.34 -10.58
N GLU A 29 14.38 3.04 -10.37
CA GLU A 29 14.50 2.04 -11.44
C GLU A 29 13.17 1.85 -12.18
N GLU A 30 12.06 1.74 -11.45
CA GLU A 30 10.74 1.49 -12.01
C GLU A 30 10.08 2.75 -12.56
N LEU A 31 10.20 3.90 -11.87
CA LEU A 31 9.46 5.13 -12.20
C LEU A 31 10.34 6.31 -12.63
N GLY A 32 11.66 6.20 -12.54
CA GLY A 32 12.58 7.32 -12.78
C GLY A 32 12.60 8.38 -11.67
N LEU A 33 11.98 8.11 -10.51
CA LEU A 33 11.86 9.07 -9.42
C LEU A 33 13.15 9.13 -8.59
N ASN A 34 13.88 10.24 -8.72
CA ASN A 34 15.07 10.52 -7.91
C ASN A 34 14.69 11.20 -6.59
N LEU A 35 14.19 10.40 -5.65
CA LEU A 35 13.83 10.85 -4.30
C LEU A 35 15.05 10.87 -3.39
N ARG A 36 15.04 11.78 -2.41
CA ARG A 36 16.08 11.85 -1.37
C ARG A 36 15.57 11.21 -0.08
N GLU A 37 16.48 10.88 0.83
CA GLU A 37 16.11 10.29 2.12
C GLU A 37 15.16 11.19 2.93
N GLU A 38 15.25 12.51 2.79
CA GLU A 38 14.37 13.45 3.49
C GLU A 38 12.91 13.40 2.99
N SER A 39 12.67 12.82 1.81
CA SER A 39 11.31 12.56 1.32
C SER A 39 10.63 11.44 2.11
N VAL A 40 11.39 10.57 2.78
CA VAL A 40 10.84 9.41 3.51
C VAL A 40 10.25 9.88 4.84
N TRP A 41 8.95 9.64 5.02
CA TRP A 41 8.25 9.89 6.28
C TRP A 41 8.45 8.76 7.29
N GLY A 42 8.62 7.53 6.80
CA GLY A 42 8.91 6.37 7.63
C GLY A 42 8.49 5.07 6.95
N ARG A 43 8.47 4.00 7.74
CA ARG A 43 8.05 2.66 7.29
C ARG A 43 6.94 2.07 8.15
N LEU A 44 6.11 1.27 7.52
CA LEU A 44 5.12 0.46 8.21
C LEU A 44 5.76 -0.80 8.79
N ARG A 45 5.02 -1.48 9.67
CA ARG A 45 5.42 -2.81 10.15
C ARG A 45 5.54 -3.77 8.96
N GLY A 46 6.62 -4.56 8.95
CA GLY A 46 6.81 -5.61 7.95
C GLY A 46 5.65 -6.61 7.91
N LEU A 47 5.22 -6.92 6.69
CA LEU A 47 4.11 -7.82 6.39
C LEU A 47 4.67 -9.13 5.81
N PRO A 48 4.33 -10.29 6.41
CA PRO A 48 4.75 -11.57 5.85
C PRO A 48 4.00 -11.83 4.54
N GLU A 49 4.75 -12.20 3.50
CA GLU A 49 4.25 -12.66 2.22
C GLU A 49 4.20 -14.20 2.21
N ARG A 50 3.35 -14.81 1.36
CA ARG A 50 3.09 -16.25 1.31
C ARG A 50 4.33 -17.12 1.09
N HIS A 51 5.39 -16.59 0.49
CA HIS A 51 6.61 -17.33 0.18
C HIS A 51 7.74 -17.14 1.21
N GLY A 52 7.41 -16.64 2.42
CA GLY A 52 8.40 -16.45 3.49
C GLY A 52 9.23 -15.17 3.36
N MET A 53 8.87 -14.28 2.44
CA MET A 53 9.45 -12.95 2.33
C MET A 53 8.76 -11.97 3.31
N LEU A 54 9.51 -10.97 3.76
CA LEU A 54 8.98 -9.87 4.57
C LEU A 54 8.95 -8.61 3.72
N VAL A 55 7.76 -8.09 3.45
CA VAL A 55 7.58 -6.83 2.73
C VAL A 55 7.54 -5.69 3.74
N VAL A 56 8.37 -4.67 3.56
CA VAL A 56 8.45 -3.50 4.45
C VAL A 56 8.00 -2.26 3.67
N PRO A 57 6.76 -1.81 3.84
CA PRO A 57 6.26 -0.63 3.12
C PRO A 57 6.94 0.64 3.64
N VAL A 58 7.38 1.49 2.72
CA VAL A 58 7.99 2.80 3.01
C VAL A 58 7.05 3.88 2.47
N VAL A 59 6.77 4.88 3.30
CA VAL A 59 5.91 6.02 2.94
C VAL A 59 6.81 7.23 2.73
N ALA A 60 6.66 7.87 1.57
CA ALA A 60 7.44 9.05 1.20
C ALA A 60 6.53 10.14 0.61
N ASN A 61 6.92 11.40 0.84
CA ASN A 61 6.35 12.55 0.18
C ASN A 61 7.06 12.79 -1.15
N LEU A 62 6.30 12.72 -2.24
CA LEU A 62 6.81 13.03 -3.57
C LEU A 62 6.78 14.53 -3.87
N GLY A 63 6.11 15.34 -3.05
CA GLY A 63 5.82 16.74 -3.36
C GLY A 63 4.62 16.88 -4.30
N PRO A 64 4.42 18.07 -4.91
CA PRO A 64 3.36 18.30 -5.88
C PRO A 64 3.52 17.37 -7.09
N LEU A 65 2.41 16.75 -7.52
CA LEU A 65 2.43 15.76 -8.60
C LEU A 65 2.80 16.42 -9.95
N GLU A 66 2.42 17.68 -10.13
CA GLU A 66 2.75 18.52 -11.30
C GLU A 66 4.25 18.76 -11.47
N ASP A 67 5.04 18.67 -10.39
CA ASP A 67 6.49 18.84 -10.42
C ASP A 67 7.22 17.51 -10.67
N LEU A 68 6.51 16.38 -10.68
CA LEU A 68 7.10 15.07 -10.88
C LEU A 68 7.34 14.78 -12.36
N THR A 69 8.59 14.43 -12.68
CA THR A 69 8.94 13.85 -13.98
C THR A 69 9.04 12.34 -13.82
N LEU A 70 8.08 11.61 -14.40
CA LEU A 70 8.09 10.15 -14.44
C LEU A 70 8.76 9.66 -15.71
N SER A 71 9.57 8.61 -15.58
CA SER A 71 10.16 7.86 -16.69
C SER A 71 10.03 6.37 -16.41
N PRO A 72 8.82 5.78 -16.57
CA PRO A 72 8.59 4.39 -16.20
C PRO A 72 9.42 3.42 -17.06
N ASN A 73 10.01 2.40 -16.44
CA ASN A 73 10.72 1.35 -17.15
C ASN A 73 9.72 0.41 -17.84
N PRO A 74 9.68 0.35 -19.19
CA PRO A 74 8.68 -0.45 -19.91
C PRO A 74 8.84 -1.96 -19.71
N ASP A 75 10.01 -2.42 -19.26
CA ASP A 75 10.25 -3.85 -18.99
C ASP A 75 9.56 -4.32 -17.70
N GLU A 76 9.21 -3.39 -16.81
CA GLU A 76 8.65 -3.69 -15.48
C GLU A 76 7.29 -3.02 -15.23
N VAL A 77 7.08 -1.83 -15.80
CA VAL A 77 5.92 -0.98 -15.54
C VAL A 77 5.11 -0.78 -16.82
N ALA A 78 3.91 -1.37 -16.85
CA ALA A 78 2.99 -1.23 -17.97
C ALA A 78 2.20 0.09 -17.94
N GLU A 79 1.87 0.58 -16.75
CA GLU A 79 1.05 1.78 -16.55
C GLU A 79 1.33 2.38 -15.17
N VAL A 80 1.29 3.71 -15.08
CA VAL A 80 1.34 4.44 -13.81
C VAL A 80 0.03 5.20 -13.64
N PHE A 81 -0.56 5.11 -12.44
CA PHE A 81 -1.74 5.87 -12.09
C PHE A 81 -1.65 6.34 -10.64
N THR A 82 -2.45 7.35 -10.31
CA THR A 82 -2.60 7.87 -8.95
C THR A 82 -4.07 7.83 -8.54
N LEU A 83 -4.32 7.69 -7.25
CA LEU A 83 -5.65 7.88 -6.67
C LEU A 83 -5.61 9.01 -5.63
N PRO A 84 -6.55 9.96 -5.69
CA PRO A 84 -6.69 10.96 -4.63
C PRO A 84 -6.97 10.28 -3.29
N LEU A 85 -6.44 10.86 -2.20
CA LEU A 85 -6.74 10.37 -0.85
C LEU A 85 -8.25 10.42 -0.58
N GLU A 86 -8.94 11.48 -1.03
CA GLU A 86 -10.40 11.62 -0.93
C GLU A 86 -11.15 10.44 -1.56
N HIS A 87 -10.66 9.90 -2.69
CA HIS A 87 -11.26 8.74 -3.36
C HIS A 87 -11.16 7.51 -2.49
N LEU A 88 -9.99 7.27 -1.89
CA LEU A 88 -9.75 6.13 -1.00
C LEU A 88 -10.56 6.21 0.30
N LEU A 89 -10.93 7.42 0.74
CA LEU A 89 -11.71 7.66 1.96
C LEU A 89 -13.22 7.50 1.77
N GLN A 90 -13.76 7.56 0.53
CA GLN A 90 -15.19 7.33 0.28
C GLN A 90 -15.56 5.85 0.52
N GLU A 91 -16.62 5.60 1.29
CA GLU A 91 -17.05 4.24 1.62
C GLU A 91 -17.50 3.45 0.38
N GLU A 92 -18.07 4.12 -0.63
CA GLU A 92 -18.52 3.47 -1.87
C GLU A 92 -17.37 2.91 -2.71
N ASN A 93 -16.15 3.42 -2.48
CA ASN A 93 -14.92 2.97 -3.13
C ASN A 93 -14.18 1.90 -2.31
N GLN A 94 -14.72 1.50 -1.16
CA GLN A 94 -14.14 0.50 -0.29
C GLN A 94 -14.97 -0.78 -0.32
N GLY A 95 -14.29 -1.92 -0.28
CA GLY A 95 -14.91 -3.22 -0.24
C GLY A 95 -14.04 -4.21 0.52
N TYR A 96 -14.59 -5.41 0.72
CA TYR A 96 -13.95 -6.45 1.48
C TYR A 96 -14.15 -7.80 0.83
N THR A 97 -13.07 -8.57 0.69
CA THR A 97 -13.14 -9.97 0.24
C THR A 97 -13.07 -10.89 1.44
N HIS A 98 -14.11 -11.71 1.62
CA HIS A 98 -14.17 -12.70 2.67
C HIS A 98 -13.59 -14.03 2.19
N PHE A 99 -12.50 -14.48 2.80
CA PHE A 99 -11.93 -15.80 2.56
C PHE A 99 -12.49 -16.78 3.58
N ARG A 100 -13.06 -17.88 3.10
CA ARG A 100 -13.55 -18.99 3.93
C ARG A 100 -12.62 -20.19 3.77
N THR A 101 -12.26 -20.82 4.87
CA THR A 101 -11.51 -22.08 4.88
C THR A 101 -12.39 -23.16 5.47
N ALA A 102 -12.62 -24.25 4.71
CA ALA A 102 -13.42 -25.40 5.14
C ALA A 102 -14.80 -25.03 5.73
N GLY A 103 -15.49 -24.05 5.13
CA GLY A 103 -16.82 -23.61 5.57
C GLY A 103 -16.83 -22.67 6.78
N ARG A 104 -15.69 -22.43 7.44
CA ARG A 104 -15.57 -21.46 8.54
C ARG A 104 -15.10 -20.09 8.03
N TYR A 105 -15.49 -19.03 8.75
CA TYR A 105 -15.01 -17.67 8.48
C TYR A 105 -13.50 -17.63 8.68
N GLY A 106 -12.75 -17.31 7.63
CA GLY A 106 -11.30 -17.19 7.67
C GLY A 106 -10.94 -15.75 8.00
N TYR A 107 -10.51 -14.99 6.99
CA TYR A 107 -10.08 -13.60 7.15
C TYR A 107 -10.70 -12.72 6.07
N THR A 108 -10.69 -11.41 6.32
CA THR A 108 -11.19 -10.41 5.38
C THR A 108 -10.04 -9.52 4.92
N LEU A 109 -9.91 -9.33 3.60
CA LEU A 109 -8.94 -8.41 3.00
C LEU A 109 -9.65 -7.18 2.43
N PRO A 110 -9.03 -5.99 2.52
CA PRO A 110 -9.58 -4.79 1.93
C PRO A 110 -9.46 -4.85 0.41
N VAL A 111 -10.36 -4.16 -0.26
CA VAL A 111 -10.33 -3.92 -1.70
C VAL A 111 -10.73 -2.46 -1.92
N PHE A 112 -9.97 -1.75 -2.75
CA PHE A 112 -10.35 -0.41 -3.21
C PHE A 112 -10.81 -0.49 -4.67
N LEU A 113 -11.93 0.17 -4.94
CA LEU A 113 -12.74 0.07 -6.15
C LEU A 113 -12.88 1.43 -6.83
N ASN A 114 -13.51 1.41 -8.00
CA ASN A 114 -13.89 2.59 -8.78
C ASN A 114 -12.74 3.54 -9.18
N GLY A 115 -11.49 3.06 -9.09
CA GLY A 115 -10.31 3.69 -9.69
C GLY A 115 -9.97 3.11 -11.06
N PRO A 116 -8.85 3.54 -11.68
CA PRO A 116 -8.37 2.99 -12.94
C PRO A 116 -8.17 1.47 -12.89
N HIS A 117 -7.63 0.99 -11.76
CA HIS A 117 -7.43 -0.42 -11.48
C HIS A 117 -7.99 -0.78 -10.10
N ARG A 118 -8.47 -2.02 -9.97
CA ARG A 118 -8.84 -2.57 -8.67
C ARG A 118 -7.58 -2.78 -7.83
N ILE A 119 -7.56 -2.26 -6.61
CA ILE A 119 -6.47 -2.49 -5.66
C ILE A 119 -6.92 -3.57 -4.67
N TRP A 120 -6.17 -4.66 -4.60
CA TRP A 120 -6.49 -5.84 -3.78
C TRP A 120 -5.21 -6.53 -3.30
N GLY A 121 -5.34 -7.55 -2.45
CA GLY A 121 -4.20 -8.32 -1.96
C GLY A 121 -3.29 -7.49 -1.05
N LEU A 122 -1.97 -7.70 -1.15
CA LEU A 122 -1.00 -7.03 -0.28
C LEU A 122 -1.01 -5.51 -0.47
N THR A 123 -1.15 -5.02 -1.70
CA THR A 123 -1.26 -3.58 -2.00
C THR A 123 -2.40 -2.95 -1.22
N ALA A 124 -3.59 -3.58 -1.21
CA ALA A 124 -4.73 -3.04 -0.46
C ALA A 124 -4.51 -3.05 1.06
N ILE A 125 -3.80 -4.05 1.61
CA ILE A 125 -3.44 -4.08 3.03
C ILE A 125 -2.51 -2.91 3.37
N ILE A 126 -1.50 -2.67 2.52
CA ILE A 126 -0.57 -1.55 2.68
C ILE A 126 -1.34 -0.23 2.59
N THR A 127 -2.23 -0.06 1.62
CA THR A 127 -3.09 1.12 1.51
C THR A 127 -3.94 1.33 2.76
N GLU A 128 -4.63 0.30 3.26
CA GLU A 128 -5.44 0.37 4.49
C GLU A 128 -4.60 0.81 5.70
N LEU A 129 -3.43 0.21 5.91
CA LEU A 129 -2.50 0.58 6.99
C LEU A 129 -2.02 2.03 6.87
N THR A 130 -1.73 2.49 5.66
CA THR A 130 -1.31 3.88 5.42
C THR A 130 -2.46 4.85 5.70
N LEU A 131 -3.69 4.54 5.29
CA LEU A 131 -4.86 5.40 5.52
C LEU A 131 -5.16 5.58 7.02
N GLU A 132 -5.02 4.52 7.82
CA GLU A 132 -5.15 4.62 9.29
C GLU A 132 -4.15 5.58 9.94
N LEU A 133 -2.97 5.71 9.36
CA LEU A 133 -1.95 6.62 9.88
C LEU A 133 -2.12 8.05 9.36
N LEU A 134 -2.48 8.21 8.09
CA LEU A 134 -2.60 9.52 7.46
C LEU A 134 -3.93 10.22 7.77
N ALA A 135 -4.99 9.46 8.02
CA ALA A 135 -6.33 9.99 8.22
C ALA A 135 -7.08 9.23 9.34
N PRO A 136 -6.53 9.17 10.57
CA PRO A 136 -7.07 8.33 11.65
C PRO A 136 -8.52 8.66 12.05
N ASP A 137 -8.96 9.92 11.85
CA ASP A 137 -10.32 10.36 12.18
C ASP A 137 -11.31 10.16 11.01
N LEU A 138 -10.81 9.88 9.80
CA LEU A 138 -11.62 9.75 8.58
C LEU A 138 -11.67 8.32 8.06
N TYR A 139 -10.71 7.48 8.42
CA TYR A 139 -10.61 6.11 7.97
C TYR A 139 -10.77 5.11 9.12
N CYS A 140 -11.84 4.31 9.08
CA CYS A 140 -12.06 3.23 10.04
C CYS A 140 -11.77 1.89 9.37
N ARG A 141 -10.74 1.17 9.83
CA ARG A 141 -10.49 -0.21 9.46
C ARG A 141 -11.72 -1.07 9.75
N LYS A 142 -12.24 -1.75 8.73
CA LYS A 142 -13.29 -2.78 8.89
C LYS A 142 -12.79 -4.19 8.58
N THR A 143 -11.49 -4.38 8.29
CA THR A 143 -10.91 -5.72 8.16
C THR A 143 -10.92 -6.50 9.47
N HIS A 144 -11.34 -7.76 9.38
CA HIS A 144 -11.26 -8.72 10.46
C HIS A 144 -10.23 -9.81 10.13
N VAL A 145 -9.20 -9.89 10.96
CA VAL A 145 -8.23 -11.00 10.95
C VAL A 145 -8.36 -11.74 12.28
N PRO A 146 -8.74 -13.03 12.28
CA PRO A 146 -8.85 -13.81 13.51
C PRO A 146 -7.56 -13.74 14.33
N GLY A 147 -7.67 -13.45 15.63
CA GLY A 147 -6.52 -13.34 16.54
C GLY A 147 -5.85 -11.97 16.60
N ARG A 148 -6.24 -10.99 15.77
CA ARG A 148 -5.88 -9.58 15.92
C ARG A 148 -7.12 -8.82 16.40
N GLY A 149 -7.12 -8.40 17.67
CA GLY A 149 -8.27 -7.74 18.28
C GLY A 149 -8.73 -6.52 17.48
N ILE A 150 -10.04 -6.41 17.26
CA ILE A 150 -10.67 -5.19 16.76
C ILE A 150 -10.53 -4.15 17.88
N THR A 151 -9.65 -3.16 17.71
CA THR A 151 -9.70 -1.97 18.56
C THR A 151 -10.84 -1.12 18.03
N ALA A 152 -12.02 -1.25 18.64
CA ALA A 152 -13.11 -0.32 18.40
C ALA A 152 -12.64 1.08 18.81
N PRO A 153 -12.97 2.14 18.04
CA PRO A 153 -12.66 3.49 18.45
C PRO A 153 -13.38 3.76 19.78
N GLN A 154 -12.62 4.09 20.82
CA GLN A 154 -13.19 4.56 22.07
C GLN A 154 -13.92 5.87 21.77
N LYS A 155 -15.25 5.86 21.88
CA LYS A 155 -16.04 7.09 21.94
C LYS A 155 -15.51 7.89 23.13
N ARG A 156 -14.87 9.04 22.86
CA ARG A 156 -14.58 10.03 23.90
C ARG A 156 -15.94 10.54 24.39
N ALA A 157 -16.19 10.35 25.68
CA ALA A 157 -17.30 10.96 26.42
C ALA A 157 -16.93 12.39 26.81
#